data_AF-A0A438HR56-F1
#
_entry.id   AF-A0A438HR56-F1
#
_cell.length_a   1.000
_cell.length_b   1.000
_cell.length_c   1.000
_cell.angle_alpha   90.00
_cell.angle_beta   90.00
_cell.angle_gamma   90.00
#
_symmetry.space_group_name_H-M   'P 1'
#
loop_
_entity.id
_entity.type
_entity.pdbx_description
1 polymer ?
#
loop_
_entity_poly.entity_id
_entity_poly.type
_entity_poly.pdbx_seq_one_letter_code
_entity_poly.pdbx_strand_id
1 'polypeptide(L)'
;MSIFYDGSHLGSAQIDAGSQAPKSCQVLRLPARLDGLELLTHHAGRFLADVRRREMTLDATVDIEGAAKVLWWDHKFKVHVDSHVVVDPLYLDVIDQENKSDLELRLA
;
A
#
# COMPACT_ATOMS: atom_id res chain seq x y z
N MET A 1 -3.03 4.93 1.95
CA MET A 1 -2.05 3.83 2.12
C MET A 1 -1.01 4.29 3.13
N SER A 2 -0.71 3.48 4.12
CA SER A 2 0.39 3.68 5.07
C SER A 2 1.41 2.56 4.87
N ILE A 3 2.69 2.90 4.95
CA ILE A 3 3.82 1.99 4.72
C ILE A 3 4.64 1.93 5.99
N PHE A 4 5.04 0.73 6.36
CA PHE A 4 5.74 0.40 7.58
C PHE A 4 7.02 -0.37 7.26
N TYR A 5 8.06 -0.11 8.06
CA TYR A 5 9.30 -0.88 8.08
C TYR A 5 9.59 -1.28 9.52
N ASP A 6 9.66 -2.59 9.77
CA ASP A 6 9.85 -3.15 11.11
C ASP A 6 8.89 -2.58 12.17
N GLY A 7 7.62 -2.42 11.78
CA GLY A 7 6.57 -1.84 12.61
C GLY A 7 6.59 -0.32 12.74
N SER A 8 7.65 0.38 12.30
CA SER A 8 7.70 1.84 12.27
C SER A 8 7.03 2.40 11.03
N HIS A 9 6.22 3.45 11.18
CA HIS A 9 5.58 4.13 10.07
C HIS A 9 6.62 4.88 9.22
N LEU A 10 6.81 4.43 7.99
CA LEU A 10 7.82 4.92 7.08
C LEU A 10 7.28 5.97 6.10
N GLY A 11 6.01 5.91 5.76
CA GLY A 11 5.45 6.81 4.76
C GLY A 11 4.00 6.53 4.44
N SER A 12 3.42 7.39 3.60
CA SER A 12 2.05 7.22 3.12
C SER A 12 1.93 7.58 1.65
N ALA A 13 0.90 7.03 1.03
CA ALA A 13 0.43 7.41 -0.30
C ALA A 13 -1.06 7.69 -0.26
N GLN A 14 -1.46 8.71 -1.00
CA GLN A 14 -2.86 9.08 -1.18
C GLN A 14 -3.36 8.61 -2.55
N ILE A 15 -4.63 8.23 -2.58
CA ILE A 15 -5.34 7.91 -3.81
C ILE A 15 -6.39 8.99 -3.99
N ASP A 16 -6.41 9.63 -5.15
CA ASP A 16 -7.49 10.55 -5.48
C ASP A 16 -8.77 9.79 -5.80
N ALA A 17 -9.92 10.37 -5.43
CA ALA A 17 -11.21 9.82 -5.81
C ALA A 17 -11.33 9.77 -7.34
N GLY A 18 -11.81 8.64 -7.85
CA GLY A 18 -11.97 8.40 -9.29
C GLY A 18 -13.26 7.66 -9.62
N SER A 19 -13.43 7.33 -10.89
CA SER A 19 -14.57 6.53 -11.36
C SER A 19 -14.09 5.44 -12.30
N GLN A 20 -14.66 4.26 -12.16
CA GLN A 20 -14.38 3.10 -13.00
C GLN A 20 -15.66 2.59 -13.64
N ALA A 21 -15.64 2.39 -14.96
CA ALA A 21 -16.81 1.92 -15.69
C ALA A 21 -17.13 0.45 -15.36
N PRO A 22 -18.39 0.01 -15.51
CA PRO A 22 -18.75 -1.40 -15.34
C PRO A 22 -17.90 -2.32 -16.22
N LYS A 23 -17.45 -3.45 -15.65
CA LYS A 23 -16.62 -4.46 -16.35
C LYS A 23 -15.31 -3.92 -16.95
N SER A 24 -14.78 -2.84 -16.38
CA SER A 24 -13.45 -2.32 -16.73
C SER A 24 -12.42 -2.66 -15.67
N CYS A 25 -11.15 -2.51 -16.00
CA CYS A 25 -10.02 -2.61 -15.07
C CYS A 25 -9.19 -1.35 -15.19
N GLN A 26 -8.76 -0.80 -14.05
CA GLN A 26 -7.89 0.36 -14.00
C GLN A 26 -6.74 0.10 -13.05
N VAL A 27 -5.53 0.39 -13.50
CA VAL A 27 -4.35 0.38 -12.63
C VAL A 27 -4.28 1.71 -11.90
N LEU A 28 -4.37 1.66 -10.57
CA LEU A 28 -4.14 2.80 -9.70
C LEU A 28 -2.65 2.89 -9.37
N ARG A 29 -2.05 4.06 -9.57
CA ARG A 29 -0.65 4.33 -9.25
C ARG A 29 -0.61 5.16 -7.98
N LEU A 30 -0.01 4.61 -6.93
CA LEU A 30 0.05 5.24 -5.61
C LEU A 30 1.49 5.68 -5.33
N PRO A 31 1.90 6.89 -5.75
CA PRO A 31 3.23 7.37 -5.44
C PRO A 31 3.35 7.60 -3.93
N ALA A 32 4.29 6.90 -3.30
CA ALA A 32 4.62 7.07 -1.89
C ALA A 32 5.97 7.78 -1.75
N ARG A 33 6.15 8.49 -0.63
CA ARG A 33 7.48 8.94 -0.18
C ARG A 33 7.80 8.25 1.13
N LEU A 34 9.01 7.73 1.22
CA LEU A 34 9.53 7.05 2.40
C LEU A 34 10.46 8.00 3.15
N ASP A 35 10.32 8.07 4.47
CA ASP A 35 11.21 8.85 5.32
C ASP A 35 12.50 8.08 5.58
N GLY A 36 13.55 8.41 4.83
CA GLY A 36 14.86 7.78 4.99
C GLY A 36 15.53 8.10 6.33
N LEU A 37 15.12 9.18 7.01
CA LEU A 37 15.65 9.50 8.33
C LEU A 37 15.15 8.49 9.36
N GLU A 38 13.85 8.16 9.32
CA GLU A 38 13.22 7.17 10.19
C GLU A 38 13.89 5.79 10.07
N LEU A 39 14.27 5.37 8.85
CA LEU A 39 15.04 4.14 8.62
C LEU A 39 16.40 4.16 9.33
N LEU A 40 17.08 5.29 9.30
CA LEU A 40 18.44 5.43 9.83
C LEU A 40 18.45 5.70 11.34
N THR A 41 17.43 6.35 11.91
CA THR A 41 17.40 6.72 13.33
C THR A 41 16.88 5.58 14.20
N HIS A 42 15.86 4.86 13.75
CA HIS A 42 15.23 3.81 14.55
C HIS A 42 15.72 2.39 14.20
N HIS A 43 16.22 2.18 12.98
CA HIS A 43 16.49 0.83 12.44
C HIS A 43 17.83 0.67 11.69
N ALA A 44 18.81 1.56 11.89
CA ALA A 44 20.07 1.57 11.13
C ALA A 44 20.78 0.20 11.04
N GLY A 45 20.85 -0.55 12.15
CA GLY A 45 21.52 -1.85 12.15
C GLY A 45 20.83 -2.89 11.27
N ARG A 46 19.49 -2.92 11.30
CA ARG A 46 18.68 -3.81 10.47
C ARG A 46 18.73 -3.37 9.02
N PHE A 47 18.57 -2.08 8.76
CA PHE A 47 18.65 -1.50 7.43
C PHE A 47 20.00 -1.80 6.75
N LEU A 48 21.13 -1.68 7.46
CA LEU A 48 22.44 -2.03 6.92
C LEU A 48 22.56 -3.53 6.59
N ALA A 49 21.97 -4.40 7.40
CA ALA A 49 21.94 -5.84 7.12
C ALA A 49 21.07 -6.15 5.89
N ASP A 50 19.96 -5.45 5.74
CA ASP A 50 19.02 -5.58 4.62
C ASP A 50 19.65 -5.05 3.32
N VAL A 51 20.38 -3.92 3.37
CA VAL A 51 21.20 -3.42 2.25
C VAL A 51 22.28 -4.42 1.85
N ARG A 52 22.95 -5.05 2.81
CA ARG A 52 23.96 -6.08 2.52
C ARG A 52 23.35 -7.32 1.86
N ARG A 53 22.13 -7.69 2.25
CA ARG A 53 21.37 -8.81 1.66
C ARG A 53 20.66 -8.45 0.36
N ARG A 54 20.50 -7.15 0.07
CA ARG A 54 19.64 -6.59 -0.98
C ARG A 54 18.17 -6.98 -0.85
N GLU A 55 17.71 -7.21 0.37
CA GLU A 55 16.33 -7.58 0.65
C GLU A 55 15.84 -6.78 1.84
N MET A 56 14.83 -5.94 1.60
CA MET A 56 14.17 -5.14 2.61
C MET A 56 12.66 -5.37 2.53
N THR A 57 12.06 -5.70 3.67
CA THR A 57 10.64 -5.98 3.77
C THR A 57 9.87 -4.73 4.18
N LEU A 58 8.84 -4.37 3.42
CA LEU A 58 7.91 -3.29 3.70
C LEU A 58 6.50 -3.86 3.84
N ASP A 59 5.84 -3.52 4.94
CA ASP A 59 4.43 -3.82 5.13
C ASP A 59 3.63 -2.57 4.78
N ALA A 60 2.54 -2.71 4.05
CA ALA A 60 1.70 -1.58 3.70
C ALA A 60 0.22 -1.92 3.82
N THR A 61 -0.54 -0.96 4.33
CA THR A 61 -1.99 -1.10 4.50
C THR A 61 -2.68 0.02 3.75
N VAL A 62 -3.70 -0.31 2.96
CA VAL A 62 -4.50 0.65 2.21
C VAL A 62 -5.98 0.37 2.35
N ASP A 63 -6.71 1.42 2.72
CA ASP A 63 -8.16 1.47 2.69
C ASP A 63 -8.61 2.23 1.44
N ILE A 64 -9.38 1.56 0.58
CA ILE A 64 -10.01 2.15 -0.60
C ILE A 64 -11.51 2.21 -0.33
N GLU A 65 -12.05 3.42 -0.21
CA GLU A 65 -13.48 3.64 -0.05
C GLU A 65 -14.11 4.14 -1.35
N GLY A 66 -15.32 3.69 -1.64
CA GLY A 66 -16.03 4.09 -2.85
C GLY A 66 -17.53 3.81 -2.78
N ALA A 67 -18.22 4.18 -3.86
CA ALA A 67 -19.64 3.89 -4.06
C ALA A 67 -19.86 3.28 -5.45
N ALA A 68 -20.45 2.09 -5.48
CA ALA A 68 -20.90 1.44 -6.70
C ALA A 68 -22.32 1.91 -7.02
N LYS A 69 -22.48 2.62 -8.15
CA LYS A 69 -23.78 3.11 -8.60
C LYS A 69 -24.49 2.08 -9.46
N VAL A 70 -25.68 1.68 -9.04
CA VAL A 70 -26.59 0.82 -9.79
C VAL A 70 -27.91 1.58 -9.97
N LEU A 71 -28.10 2.16 -11.15
CA LEU A 71 -29.23 3.07 -11.45
C LEU A 71 -29.29 4.24 -10.44
N TRP A 72 -30.29 4.26 -9.55
CA TRP A 72 -30.48 5.27 -8.52
C TRP A 72 -29.98 4.84 -7.13
N TRP A 73 -29.37 3.64 -7.02
CA TRP A 73 -28.80 3.12 -5.78
C TRP A 73 -27.29 3.31 -5.75
N ASP A 74 -26.81 3.91 -4.67
CA ASP A 74 -25.38 4.06 -4.38
C ASP A 74 -25.00 3.08 -3.26
N HIS A 75 -24.27 2.02 -3.60
CA HIS A 75 -23.77 1.03 -2.64
C HIS A 75 -22.35 1.39 -2.19
N LYS A 76 -22.21 1.80 -0.93
CA LYS A 76 -20.89 2.12 -0.37
C LYS A 76 -20.12 0.82 -0.12
N PHE A 77 -18.84 0.86 -0.44
CA PHE A 77 -17.94 -0.25 -0.16
C PHE A 77 -16.62 0.29 0.41
N LYS A 78 -15.94 -0.58 1.15
CA LYS A 78 -14.57 -0.38 1.61
C LYS A 78 -13.78 -1.63 1.25
N VAL A 79 -12.64 -1.45 0.59
CA VAL A 79 -11.66 -2.50 0.37
C VAL A 79 -10.48 -2.20 1.27
N HIS A 80 -10.17 -3.14 2.15
CA HIS A 80 -8.95 -3.16 2.92
C HIS A 80 -7.93 -4.02 2.19
N VAL A 81 -6.70 -3.54 2.03
CA VAL A 81 -5.62 -4.32 1.44
C VAL A 81 -4.39 -4.22 2.34
N ASP A 82 -3.90 -5.37 2.75
CA ASP A 82 -2.60 -5.53 3.37
C ASP A 82 -1.62 -6.10 2.35
N SER A 83 -0.46 -5.46 2.27
CA SER A 83 0.59 -5.75 1.31
C SER A 83 1.87 -6.05 2.07
N HIS A 84 2.51 -7.16 1.72
CA HIS A 84 3.86 -7.50 2.15
C HIS A 84 4.77 -7.46 0.94
N VAL A 85 5.69 -6.50 0.91
CA VAL A 85 6.52 -6.21 -0.27
C VAL A 85 7.98 -6.37 0.10
N VAL A 86 8.70 -7.20 -0.64
CA VAL A 86 10.16 -7.32 -0.55
C VAL A 86 10.77 -6.49 -1.66
N VAL A 87 11.66 -5.57 -1.32
CA VAL A 87 12.32 -4.66 -2.26
C VAL A 87 13.85 -4.71 -2.15
N ASP A 88 14.56 -4.36 -3.22
CA ASP A 88 15.99 -4.02 -3.14
C ASP A 88 16.09 -2.61 -2.52
N PRO A 89 16.68 -2.44 -1.32
CA PRO A 89 16.75 -1.15 -0.65
C PRO A 89 17.66 -0.11 -1.35
N LEU A 90 18.50 -0.51 -2.31
CA LEU A 90 19.37 0.39 -3.07
C LEU A 90 18.68 0.94 -4.32
N TYR A 91 17.92 0.10 -5.02
CA TYR A 91 17.24 0.47 -6.27
C TYR A 91 15.74 0.74 -6.10
N LEU A 92 15.17 0.38 -4.94
CA LEU A 92 13.73 0.39 -4.66
C LEU A 92 12.91 -0.44 -5.67
N ASP A 93 13.53 -1.46 -6.24
CA ASP A 93 12.89 -2.41 -7.14
C ASP A 93 12.17 -3.50 -6.32
N VAL A 94 10.97 -3.86 -6.75
CA VAL A 94 10.18 -4.92 -6.10
C VAL A 94 10.74 -6.28 -6.51
N ILE A 95 11.17 -7.06 -5.52
CA ILE A 95 11.67 -8.44 -5.67
C ILE A 95 10.51 -9.43 -5.57
N ASP A 96 9.66 -9.23 -4.55
CA ASP A 96 8.47 -10.07 -4.31
C ASP A 96 7.35 -9.24 -3.67
N GLN A 97 6.11 -9.68 -3.87
CA GLN A 97 4.94 -9.01 -3.31
C GLN A 97 3.80 -9.99 -3.07
N GLU A 98 3.33 -10.06 -1.82
CA GLU A 98 2.09 -10.72 -1.43
C GLU A 98 1.06 -9.65 -1.04
N ASN A 99 -0.18 -9.79 -1.50
CA ASN A 99 -1.28 -8.89 -1.14
C ASN A 99 -2.47 -9.72 -0.65
N LYS A 100 -3.09 -9.29 0.45
CA LYS A 100 -4.36 -9.80 0.97
C LYS A 100 -5.37 -8.67 0.93
N SER A 101 -6.54 -8.94 0.40
CA SER A 101 -7.58 -7.93 0.24
C SER A 101 -8.92 -8.44 0.74
N ASP A 102 -9.59 -7.62 1.56
CA ASP A 102 -10.91 -7.87 2.09
C ASP A 102 -11.87 -6.78 1.64
N LEU A 103 -13.06 -7.18 1.16
CA LEU A 103 -14.11 -6.27 0.71
C LEU A 103 -15.25 -6.25 1.72
N GLU A 104 -15.53 -5.08 2.25
CA GLU A 104 -16.70 -4.80 3.06
C GLU A 104 -17.76 -4.07 2.22
N LEU A 105 -18.94 -4.67 2.10
CA LEU A 105 -20.11 -4.03 1.52
C LEU A 105 -20.93 -3.39 2.63
N ARG A 106 -21.08 -2.07 2.58
CA ARG A 106 -21.94 -1.33 3.50
C ARG A 106 -23.32 -1.19 2.85
N LEU A 107 -24.28 -1.98 3.33
CA LEU A 107 -25.69 -1.82 2.95
C LEU A 107 -26.18 -0.48 3.53
N ALA A 108 -26.70 0.37 2.64
CA ALA A 108 -27.34 1.64 3.00
C ALA A 108 -28.72 1.41 3.61
#